data_AF-A0A3M1EFL3-F1
#
_entry.id   AF-A0A3M1EFL3-F1
#
_cell.length_a   1.000
_cell.length_b   1.000
_cell.length_c   1.000
_cell.angle_alpha   90.00
_cell.angle_beta   90.00
_cell.angle_gamma   90.00
#
_symmetry.space_group_name_H-M   'P 1'
#
loop_
_entity.id
_entity.type
_entity.pdbx_description
1 polymer ?
#
loop_
_entity_poly.entity_id
_entity_poly.type
_entity_poly.pdbx_seq_one_letter_code
_entity_poly.pdbx_strand_id
1 'polypeptide(L)'
;MNISYPSRANLLEDLSKRDSDSLDFIILVTGALNADAPLFAILQEAVRVLKNGGLLFVQGTPDVLPAVGVFLEKSLTFKYWFAVQSTLIEDRPLPSVHAGVLLLTKGNGRFNVKQVRLPHQYCQACGRTLKDWGGKAHLMNPKGYVISDVIKDLPPANNYTQISKPLFDLLIEMLDFPAKGKRRQELLVEVPVAEVKGLAAPLEGLPWKDHRLAESPLQYTLPVFSPAAQKQNRKQPHPAPRPTFPANERFDVIHQGDALEILKQYPDESIDLVFADPPYNLDKDYTMYDDEQADHRYIEWCNAWLAEYIRILKPTGSLFVLNLPRWALHHAHFLNRHLHFQNWIAWDALSEPRGKIMPAHYALLFYTKHPTDFTFDYEAVSPLDARHYCLRASCVRRRKAAGDDDKTPLTDIWWDIHRIKHRRDRDYHPWQLRAALMERIIRLTTRPGDVVLDAFGGTGTTPLVALQLGRRYVAIDLDPNYVALMNEKITQLRQSGRVQRQPVKHKTRPVTKKALQLELRQLSLELGRLPTPEDVKERSRYDLKLFLEMFPTWGKALKAAKLEIQSG
;
A
#
# COMPACT_ATOMS: atom_id res chain seq x y z
N MET A 1 -32.06 0.17 8.13
CA MET A 1 -31.30 1.10 7.27
C MET A 1 -32.17 1.41 6.08
N ASN A 2 -32.23 2.68 5.69
CA ASN A 2 -32.98 3.12 4.53
C ASN A 2 -31.99 3.48 3.42
N ILE A 3 -31.88 2.59 2.43
CA ILE A 3 -30.89 2.70 1.35
C ILE A 3 -31.64 2.99 0.05
N SER A 4 -31.25 4.09 -0.59
CA SER A 4 -31.73 4.46 -1.93
C SER A 4 -30.81 3.93 -3.02
N TYR A 5 -31.39 3.60 -4.19
CA TYR A 5 -30.70 2.96 -5.31
C TYR A 5 -30.99 3.67 -6.65
N PRO A 6 -30.56 4.93 -6.83
CA PRO A 6 -30.78 5.64 -8.09
C PRO A 6 -30.06 4.95 -9.25
N SER A 7 -30.68 4.96 -10.43
CA SER A 7 -30.06 4.49 -11.68
C SER A 7 -28.96 5.45 -12.15
N ARG A 8 -28.09 5.00 -13.06
CA ARG A 8 -27.03 5.85 -13.63
C ARG A 8 -27.56 7.14 -14.26
N ALA A 9 -28.72 7.08 -14.91
CA ALA A 9 -29.34 8.23 -15.58
C ALA A 9 -29.79 9.33 -14.60
N ASN A 10 -30.23 8.94 -13.40
CA ASN A 10 -30.83 9.86 -12.44
C ASN A 10 -29.91 10.16 -11.25
N LEU A 11 -28.71 9.56 -11.18
CA LEU A 11 -27.83 9.64 -10.01
C LEU A 11 -27.42 11.08 -9.66
N LEU A 12 -26.95 11.85 -10.64
CA LEU A 12 -26.54 13.23 -10.39
C LEU A 12 -27.71 14.11 -9.97
N GLU A 13 -28.86 13.96 -10.64
CA GLU A 13 -30.08 14.70 -10.31
C GLU A 13 -30.57 14.35 -8.90
N ASP A 14 -30.63 13.06 -8.54
CA ASP A 14 -31.00 12.58 -7.21
C ASP A 14 -30.09 13.16 -6.11
N LEU A 15 -28.77 13.14 -6.32
CA LEU A 15 -27.82 13.74 -5.38
C LEU A 15 -28.02 15.26 -5.27
N SER A 16 -28.22 15.96 -6.40
CA SER A 16 -28.39 17.41 -6.41
C SER A 16 -29.64 17.90 -5.65
N LYS A 17 -30.72 17.11 -5.69
CA LYS A 17 -31.99 17.43 -5.01
C LYS A 17 -31.96 17.17 -3.50
N ARG A 18 -30.95 16.45 -3.00
CA ARG A 18 -30.81 16.16 -1.58
C ARG A 18 -30.18 17.33 -0.83
N ASP A 19 -30.64 17.52 0.40
CA ASP A 19 -30.03 18.45 1.35
C ASP A 19 -28.58 18.06 1.65
N SER A 20 -27.76 19.06 1.97
CA SER A 20 -26.39 18.83 2.44
C SER A 20 -26.40 18.06 3.77
N ASP A 21 -25.39 17.22 4.00
CA ASP A 21 -25.26 16.42 5.23
C ASP A 21 -26.52 15.57 5.56
N SER A 22 -27.16 14.99 4.54
CA SER A 22 -28.37 14.17 4.70
C SER A 22 -28.11 12.65 4.75
N LEU A 23 -26.97 12.17 4.25
CA LEU A 23 -26.63 10.75 4.17
C LEU A 23 -25.54 10.33 5.16
N ASP A 24 -25.72 9.18 5.82
CA ASP A 24 -24.72 8.61 6.73
C ASP A 24 -23.63 7.85 5.97
N PHE A 25 -23.99 7.21 4.85
CA PHE A 25 -23.02 6.56 3.99
C PHE A 25 -23.45 6.56 2.53
N ILE A 26 -22.46 6.42 1.64
CA ILE A 26 -22.66 6.32 0.20
C ILE A 26 -21.75 5.20 -0.33
N ILE A 27 -22.28 4.36 -1.21
CA ILE A 27 -21.54 3.37 -2.00
C ILE A 27 -21.69 3.75 -3.47
N LEU A 28 -20.60 4.15 -4.11
CA LEU A 28 -20.56 4.48 -5.54
C LEU A 28 -19.82 3.39 -6.32
N VAL A 29 -20.46 2.86 -7.36
CA VAL A 29 -19.89 1.87 -8.28
C VAL A 29 -19.49 2.59 -9.55
N THR A 30 -18.28 3.15 -9.61
CA THR A 30 -17.88 3.99 -10.74
C THR A 30 -17.77 3.17 -12.02
N GLY A 31 -17.42 1.88 -11.92
CA GLY A 31 -17.35 0.99 -13.07
C GLY A 31 -18.68 0.74 -13.79
N ALA A 32 -19.82 1.08 -13.18
CA ALA A 32 -21.15 1.01 -13.78
C ALA A 32 -21.63 2.34 -14.39
N LEU A 33 -20.83 3.41 -14.31
CA LEU A 33 -21.12 4.66 -14.99
C LEU A 33 -20.75 4.57 -16.47
N ASN A 34 -21.34 5.44 -17.30
CA ASN A 34 -20.92 5.58 -18.69
C ASN A 34 -19.64 6.43 -18.78
N ALA A 35 -18.89 6.31 -19.88
CA ALA A 35 -17.64 7.05 -20.08
C ALA A 35 -17.85 8.58 -20.12
N ASP A 36 -19.02 9.03 -20.56
CA ASP A 36 -19.45 10.44 -20.62
C ASP A 36 -20.09 10.94 -19.31
N ALA A 37 -20.25 10.07 -18.31
CA ALA A 37 -20.84 10.46 -17.04
C ALA A 37 -19.98 11.54 -16.36
N PRO A 38 -20.59 12.58 -15.76
CA PRO A 38 -19.86 13.64 -15.08
C PRO A 38 -19.38 13.18 -13.70
N LEU A 39 -18.44 12.23 -13.67
CA LEU A 39 -17.96 11.54 -12.47
C LEU A 39 -17.56 12.51 -11.36
N PHE A 40 -16.76 13.53 -11.67
CA PHE A 40 -16.32 14.50 -10.65
C PHE A 40 -17.46 15.37 -10.10
N ALA A 41 -18.50 15.64 -10.90
CA ALA A 41 -19.70 16.33 -10.41
C ALA A 41 -20.50 15.42 -9.47
N ILE A 42 -20.66 14.14 -9.83
CA ILE A 42 -21.29 13.13 -8.95
C ILE A 42 -20.53 13.02 -7.62
N LEU A 43 -19.20 12.97 -7.67
CA LEU A 43 -18.35 12.90 -6.48
C LEU A 43 -18.47 14.16 -5.62
N GLN A 44 -18.51 15.35 -6.22
CA GLN A 44 -18.69 16.60 -5.51
C GLN A 44 -20.04 16.65 -4.77
N GLU A 45 -21.11 16.24 -5.45
CA GLU A 45 -22.44 16.16 -4.83
C GLU A 45 -22.49 15.09 -3.74
N ALA A 46 -21.84 13.93 -3.95
CA ALA A 46 -21.72 12.89 -2.93
C ALA A 46 -21.02 13.41 -1.66
N VAL A 47 -19.95 14.21 -1.80
CA VAL A 47 -19.27 14.86 -0.66
C VAL A 47 -20.19 15.86 0.04
N ARG A 48 -20.98 16.64 -0.71
CA ARG A 48 -21.92 17.63 -0.17
C ARG A 48 -23.01 16.98 0.70
N VAL A 49 -23.64 15.93 0.19
CA VAL A 49 -24.76 15.25 0.87
C VAL A 49 -24.32 14.32 2.00
N LEU A 50 -23.05 13.88 2.02
CA LEU A 50 -22.52 13.04 3.09
C LEU A 50 -22.38 13.84 4.38
N LYS A 51 -22.83 13.29 5.51
CA LYS A 51 -22.69 13.90 6.85
C LYS A 51 -21.24 13.92 7.33
N ASN A 52 -20.92 14.82 8.25
CA ASN A 52 -19.70 14.72 9.06
C ASN A 52 -19.64 13.38 9.82
N GLY A 53 -18.53 12.67 9.70
CA GLY A 53 -18.35 11.29 10.19
C GLY A 53 -18.98 10.21 9.28
N GLY A 54 -19.66 10.61 8.20
CA GLY A 54 -20.22 9.70 7.22
C GLY A 54 -19.13 8.99 6.40
N LEU A 55 -19.50 7.87 5.78
CA LEU A 55 -18.59 6.99 5.05
C LEU A 55 -18.89 6.98 3.55
N LEU A 56 -17.87 7.22 2.73
CA LEU A 56 -17.95 7.08 1.28
C LEU A 56 -17.12 5.87 0.84
N PHE A 57 -17.78 4.91 0.20
CA PHE A 57 -17.16 3.80 -0.51
C PHE A 57 -17.20 4.09 -2.00
N VAL A 58 -16.06 3.98 -2.67
CA VAL A 58 -15.98 4.16 -4.13
C VAL A 58 -15.32 2.94 -4.75
N GLN A 59 -16.12 2.11 -5.41
CA GLN A 59 -15.66 0.96 -6.18
C GLN A 59 -15.22 1.42 -7.56
N GLY A 60 -14.11 0.87 -8.06
CA GLY A 60 -13.64 1.08 -9.43
C GLY A 60 -12.43 0.21 -9.77
N THR A 61 -11.86 0.43 -10.95
CA THR A 61 -10.65 -0.24 -11.41
C THR A 61 -9.38 0.48 -10.91
N PRO A 62 -8.28 -0.24 -10.63
CA PRO A 62 -7.08 0.36 -10.04
C PRO A 62 -6.35 1.42 -10.89
N ASP A 63 -6.63 1.50 -12.20
CA ASP A 63 -6.13 2.54 -13.10
C ASP A 63 -6.88 3.88 -12.96
N VAL A 64 -8.18 3.83 -12.64
CA VAL A 64 -9.05 5.03 -12.54
C VAL A 64 -9.08 5.59 -11.11
N LEU A 65 -9.12 4.71 -10.10
CA LEU A 65 -9.25 5.10 -8.70
C LEU A 65 -8.18 6.07 -8.17
N PRO A 66 -6.91 6.08 -8.66
CA PRO A 66 -5.93 7.09 -8.27
C PRO A 66 -6.42 8.53 -8.46
N ALA A 67 -7.01 8.86 -9.61
CA ALA A 67 -7.51 10.21 -9.88
C ALA A 67 -8.71 10.58 -9.00
N VAL A 68 -9.62 9.61 -8.79
CA VAL A 68 -10.78 9.77 -7.91
C VAL A 68 -10.35 10.01 -6.46
N GLY A 69 -9.38 9.23 -5.99
CA GLY A 69 -8.83 9.35 -4.65
C GLY A 69 -8.20 10.72 -4.38
N VAL A 70 -7.32 11.20 -5.27
CA VAL A 70 -6.65 12.50 -5.11
C VAL A 70 -7.68 13.63 -5.12
N PHE A 71 -8.73 13.51 -5.94
CA PHE A 71 -9.83 14.47 -5.93
C PHE A 71 -10.57 14.49 -4.60
N LEU A 72 -10.93 13.32 -4.07
CA LEU A 72 -11.70 13.20 -2.82
C LEU A 72 -10.90 13.58 -1.56
N GLU A 73 -9.58 13.36 -1.54
CA GLU A 73 -8.73 13.74 -0.39
C GLU A 73 -8.66 15.26 -0.14
N LYS A 74 -9.12 16.09 -1.09
CA LYS A 74 -9.28 17.53 -0.89
C LYS A 74 -10.40 17.88 0.10
N SER A 75 -11.36 16.98 0.30
CA SER A 75 -12.57 17.24 1.11
C SER A 75 -12.90 16.13 2.10
N LEU A 76 -12.35 14.93 1.90
CA LEU A 76 -12.54 13.76 2.75
C LEU A 76 -11.19 13.24 3.25
N THR A 77 -11.22 12.50 4.36
CA THR A 77 -10.04 11.79 4.86
C THR A 77 -10.02 10.36 4.34
N PHE A 78 -8.96 9.98 3.61
CA PHE A 78 -8.71 8.60 3.21
C PHE A 78 -8.56 7.68 4.43
N LYS A 79 -9.10 6.47 4.35
CA LYS A 79 -8.95 5.43 5.40
C LYS A 79 -8.34 4.15 4.85
N TYR A 80 -8.94 3.56 3.83
CA TYR A 80 -8.50 2.27 3.27
C TYR A 80 -8.70 2.21 1.77
N TRP A 81 -7.85 1.43 1.11
CA TRP A 81 -8.09 0.86 -0.21
C TRP A 81 -8.26 -0.64 -0.01
N PHE A 82 -9.48 -1.15 -0.20
CA PHE A 82 -9.73 -2.59 -0.24
C PHE A 82 -9.38 -3.13 -1.61
N ALA A 83 -8.38 -4.02 -1.67
CA ALA A 83 -8.10 -4.83 -2.83
C ALA A 83 -9.06 -6.03 -2.84
N VAL A 84 -10.08 -5.98 -3.67
CA VAL A 84 -11.14 -6.99 -3.75
C VAL A 84 -10.86 -7.91 -4.92
N GLN A 85 -10.84 -9.21 -4.66
CA GLN A 85 -10.75 -10.20 -5.71
C GLN A 85 -12.00 -10.17 -6.60
N SER A 86 -11.76 -10.18 -7.90
CA SER A 86 -12.74 -10.16 -8.97
C SER A 86 -12.51 -11.36 -9.90
N THR A 87 -13.31 -11.45 -10.96
CA THR A 87 -13.12 -12.38 -12.07
C THR A 87 -11.74 -12.18 -12.72
N LEU A 88 -11.17 -13.26 -13.24
CA LEU A 88 -9.89 -13.19 -13.95
C LEU A 88 -10.06 -12.46 -15.28
N ILE A 89 -9.16 -11.51 -15.56
CA ILE A 89 -9.02 -10.84 -16.85
C ILE A 89 -7.58 -11.03 -17.34
N GLU A 90 -7.41 -11.45 -18.59
CA GLU A 90 -6.12 -11.78 -19.21
C GLU A 90 -5.76 -10.80 -20.35
N ASP A 91 -6.22 -9.56 -20.26
CA ASP A 91 -6.00 -8.51 -21.28
C ASP A 91 -4.64 -7.80 -21.15
N ARG A 92 -3.85 -8.18 -20.14
CA ARG A 92 -2.52 -7.64 -19.84
C ARG A 92 -1.53 -8.78 -19.61
N PRO A 93 -0.22 -8.53 -19.78
CA PRO A 93 0.79 -9.57 -19.57
C PRO A 93 0.73 -10.23 -18.18
N LEU A 94 0.42 -9.46 -17.12
CA LEU A 94 0.06 -10.00 -15.81
C LEU A 94 -1.48 -10.02 -15.66
N PRO A 95 -2.10 -11.20 -15.53
CA PRO A 95 -3.54 -11.31 -15.35
C PRO A 95 -4.05 -10.54 -14.12
N SER A 96 -5.21 -9.90 -14.28
CA SER A 96 -5.83 -9.06 -13.26
C SER A 96 -6.98 -9.79 -12.58
N VAL A 97 -7.01 -9.73 -11.24
CA VAL A 97 -8.16 -10.11 -10.40
C VAL A 97 -8.48 -9.02 -9.37
N HIS A 98 -7.87 -7.83 -9.45
CA HIS A 98 -7.99 -6.81 -8.42
C HIS A 98 -8.95 -5.68 -8.83
N ALA A 99 -10.12 -5.62 -8.19
CA ALA A 99 -10.96 -4.43 -8.15
C ALA A 99 -10.70 -3.63 -6.87
N GLY A 100 -10.72 -2.30 -6.95
CA GLY A 100 -10.50 -1.45 -5.79
C GLY A 100 -11.81 -0.95 -5.18
N VAL A 101 -11.84 -0.80 -3.85
CA VAL A 101 -12.84 0.00 -3.15
C VAL A 101 -12.13 0.97 -2.22
N LEU A 102 -12.21 2.27 -2.52
CA LEU A 102 -11.74 3.33 -1.63
C LEU A 102 -12.75 3.53 -0.50
N LEU A 103 -12.25 3.72 0.72
CA LEU A 103 -13.04 4.11 1.87
C LEU A 103 -12.52 5.43 2.43
N LEU A 104 -13.39 6.43 2.41
CA LEU A 104 -13.12 7.77 2.92
C LEU A 104 -14.20 8.20 3.92
N THR A 105 -13.89 9.22 4.72
CA THR A 105 -14.86 9.82 5.66
C THR A 105 -14.83 11.34 5.62
N LYS A 106 -15.97 11.99 5.86
CA LYS A 106 -16.07 13.45 5.89
C LYS A 106 -15.73 13.99 7.27
N GLY A 107 -14.87 15.01 7.30
CA GLY A 107 -14.41 15.65 8.53
C GLY A 107 -13.42 14.82 9.33
N ASN A 108 -12.88 15.42 10.40
CA ASN A 108 -11.82 14.84 11.23
C ASN A 108 -12.36 13.91 12.35
N GLY A 109 -13.63 13.49 12.23
CA GLY A 109 -14.33 12.70 13.23
C GLY A 109 -13.81 11.26 13.37
N ARG A 110 -14.28 10.57 14.41
CA ARG A 110 -13.98 9.14 14.61
C ARG A 110 -14.60 8.30 13.50
N PHE A 111 -13.76 7.76 12.63
CA PHE A 111 -14.09 6.67 11.72
C PHE A 111 -14.48 5.43 12.53
N ASN A 112 -15.79 5.11 12.55
CA ASN A 112 -16.30 3.94 13.25
C ASN A 112 -16.81 2.91 12.27
N VAL A 113 -16.08 1.80 12.21
CA VAL A 113 -16.54 0.55 11.58
C VAL A 113 -16.64 -0.56 12.63
N LYS A 114 -17.50 -1.55 12.40
CA LYS A 114 -17.56 -2.74 13.24
C LYS A 114 -16.34 -3.61 12.98
N GLN A 115 -15.96 -4.37 13.99
CA GLN A 115 -14.94 -5.41 13.81
C GLN A 115 -15.60 -6.64 13.20
N VAL A 116 -15.70 -6.66 11.87
CA VAL A 116 -16.23 -7.79 11.10
C VAL A 116 -15.18 -8.90 10.99
N ARG A 117 -15.62 -10.16 10.96
CA ARG A 117 -14.74 -11.33 10.91
C ARG A 117 -15.11 -12.24 9.74
N LEU A 118 -14.08 -12.75 9.07
CA LEU A 118 -14.21 -13.82 8.08
C LEU A 118 -13.78 -15.15 8.70
N PRO A 119 -14.45 -16.26 8.34
CA PRO A 119 -14.14 -17.58 8.89
C PRO A 119 -12.69 -17.98 8.60
N HIS A 120 -12.12 -18.79 9.50
CA HIS A 120 -10.80 -19.37 9.26
C HIS A 120 -10.85 -20.29 8.04
N GLN A 121 -9.88 -20.14 7.15
CA GLN A 121 -9.68 -21.01 6.00
C GLN A 121 -8.63 -22.08 6.34
N TYR A 122 -8.80 -23.29 5.81
CA TYR A 122 -7.96 -24.45 6.14
C TYR A 122 -7.32 -25.03 4.88
N CYS A 123 -6.09 -25.51 5.05
CA CYS A 123 -5.31 -26.17 4.01
C CYS A 123 -5.93 -27.53 3.68
N GLN A 124 -6.28 -27.77 2.42
CA GLN A 124 -6.85 -29.04 1.98
C GLN A 124 -5.89 -30.23 2.21
N ALA A 125 -4.58 -30.02 2.08
CA ALA A 125 -3.59 -31.08 2.25
C ALA A 125 -3.24 -31.44 3.71
N CYS A 126 -3.31 -30.50 4.65
CA CYS A 126 -2.85 -30.75 6.03
C CYS A 126 -3.81 -30.36 7.15
N GLY A 127 -5.00 -29.84 6.82
CA GLY A 127 -6.03 -29.46 7.79
C GLY A 127 -5.68 -28.27 8.69
N ARG A 128 -4.47 -27.70 8.60
CA ARG A 128 -4.08 -26.50 9.36
C ARG A 128 -4.60 -25.24 8.69
N THR A 129 -4.77 -24.17 9.48
CA THR A 129 -5.19 -22.85 8.94
C THR A 129 -4.26 -22.38 7.82
N LEU A 130 -4.82 -21.81 6.74
CA LEU A 130 -4.04 -21.28 5.62
C LEU A 130 -3.07 -20.19 6.09
N LYS A 131 -3.60 -19.21 6.83
CA LYS A 131 -2.81 -18.14 7.44
C LYS A 131 -1.94 -18.71 8.56
N ASP A 132 -0.64 -18.45 8.43
CA ASP A 132 0.34 -18.82 9.43
C ASP A 132 0.59 -17.66 10.41
N TRP A 133 -0.05 -17.72 11.58
CA TRP A 133 0.01 -16.70 12.62
C TRP A 133 1.28 -16.76 13.50
N GLY A 134 2.36 -17.40 13.02
CA GLY A 134 3.66 -17.40 13.71
C GLY A 134 3.61 -18.01 15.12
N GLY A 135 2.89 -19.12 15.28
CA GLY A 135 2.70 -19.79 16.58
C GLY A 135 1.62 -19.18 17.48
N LYS A 136 1.04 -18.04 17.11
CA LYS A 136 -0.03 -17.36 17.87
C LYS A 136 -1.45 -17.82 17.48
N ALA A 137 -1.58 -18.99 16.85
CA ALA A 137 -2.88 -19.49 16.41
C ALA A 137 -3.87 -19.67 17.58
N HIS A 138 -3.36 -20.03 18.77
CA HIS A 138 -4.15 -20.15 20.00
C HIS A 138 -4.73 -18.82 20.52
N LEU A 139 -4.20 -17.68 20.06
CA LEU A 139 -4.72 -16.34 20.39
C LEU A 139 -5.80 -15.87 19.41
N MET A 140 -6.12 -16.68 18.39
CA MET A 140 -7.09 -16.31 17.37
C MET A 140 -8.52 -16.52 17.85
N ASN A 141 -9.38 -15.59 17.46
CA ASN A 141 -10.80 -15.70 17.77
C ASN A 141 -11.39 -16.91 17.04
N PRO A 142 -12.17 -17.78 17.72
CA PRO A 142 -12.71 -19.00 17.11
C PRO A 142 -13.69 -18.70 15.96
N LYS A 143 -14.36 -17.53 15.97
CA LYS A 143 -15.29 -17.10 14.92
C LYS A 143 -14.60 -16.63 13.64
N GLY A 144 -13.26 -16.52 13.63
CA GLY A 144 -12.50 -16.09 12.47
C GLY A 144 -11.57 -14.91 12.71
N TYR A 145 -10.89 -14.50 11.64
CA TYR A 145 -9.96 -13.38 11.66
C TYR A 145 -10.66 -12.08 11.23
N VAL A 146 -10.14 -10.95 11.70
CA VAL A 146 -10.67 -9.62 11.34
C VAL A 146 -10.50 -9.40 9.84
N ILE A 147 -11.50 -8.82 9.19
CA ILE A 147 -11.44 -8.50 7.76
C ILE A 147 -10.14 -7.77 7.39
N SER A 148 -9.60 -8.10 6.22
CA SER A 148 -8.42 -7.45 5.66
C SER A 148 -8.82 -6.42 4.62
N ASP A 149 -7.98 -5.42 4.43
CA ASP A 149 -7.95 -4.59 3.22
C ASP A 149 -7.52 -5.33 1.94
N VAL A 150 -7.26 -6.64 2.00
CA VAL A 150 -7.15 -7.54 0.83
C VAL A 150 -8.22 -8.63 0.95
N ILE A 151 -9.35 -8.43 0.27
CA ILE A 151 -10.55 -9.26 0.33
C ILE A 151 -10.51 -10.27 -0.81
N LYS A 152 -10.14 -11.51 -0.51
CA LYS A 152 -9.93 -12.57 -1.51
C LYS A 152 -10.62 -13.90 -1.14
N ASP A 153 -11.41 -13.86 -0.08
CA ASP A 153 -12.05 -15.01 0.55
C ASP A 153 -13.58 -14.98 0.33
N LEU A 154 -14.07 -14.05 -0.50
CA LEU A 154 -15.45 -14.00 -0.95
C LEU A 154 -15.65 -14.91 -2.18
N PRO A 155 -16.89 -15.38 -2.45
CA PRO A 155 -17.20 -16.10 -3.67
C PRO A 155 -16.76 -15.32 -4.92
N PRO A 156 -16.26 -16.00 -5.98
CA PRO A 156 -15.89 -15.34 -7.23
C PRO A 156 -17.08 -14.57 -7.82
N ALA A 157 -16.84 -13.32 -8.20
CA ALA A 157 -17.81 -12.47 -8.87
C ALA A 157 -17.07 -11.36 -9.63
N ASN A 158 -17.73 -10.78 -10.63
CA ASN A 158 -17.24 -9.55 -11.25
C ASN A 158 -17.44 -8.39 -10.27
N ASN A 159 -16.34 -7.87 -9.73
CA ASN A 159 -16.31 -6.68 -8.87
C ASN A 159 -15.63 -5.48 -9.56
N TYR A 160 -15.37 -5.53 -10.88
CA TYR A 160 -14.76 -4.41 -11.64
C TYR A 160 -15.77 -3.35 -12.06
N THR A 161 -16.94 -3.79 -12.54
CA THR A 161 -18.02 -2.90 -12.97
C THR A 161 -19.23 -2.95 -12.06
N GLN A 162 -19.19 -3.79 -11.02
CA GLN A 162 -20.31 -4.09 -10.15
C GLN A 162 -19.83 -4.30 -8.72
N ILE A 163 -20.76 -4.32 -7.77
CA ILE A 163 -20.55 -4.85 -6.42
C ILE A 163 -21.40 -6.10 -6.24
N SER A 164 -20.72 -7.25 -6.09
CA SER A 164 -21.37 -8.52 -5.77
C SER A 164 -22.13 -8.45 -4.43
N LYS A 165 -23.20 -9.25 -4.29
CA LYS A 165 -23.98 -9.30 -3.04
C LYS A 165 -23.12 -9.59 -1.80
N PRO A 166 -22.19 -10.56 -1.82
CA PRO A 166 -21.34 -10.83 -0.66
C PRO A 166 -20.45 -9.63 -0.28
N LEU A 167 -19.92 -8.91 -1.28
CA LEU A 167 -19.12 -7.71 -1.02
C LEU A 167 -20.00 -6.58 -0.45
N PHE A 168 -21.18 -6.34 -1.02
CA PHE A 168 -22.11 -5.34 -0.51
C PHE A 168 -22.48 -5.61 0.95
N ASP A 169 -22.86 -6.85 1.27
CA ASP A 169 -23.23 -7.24 2.63
C ASP A 169 -22.08 -7.04 3.61
N LEU A 170 -20.86 -7.37 3.21
CA LEU A 170 -19.66 -7.13 3.99
C LEU A 170 -19.47 -5.64 4.29
N LEU A 171 -19.60 -4.76 3.29
CA LEU A 171 -19.51 -3.30 3.48
C LEU A 171 -20.60 -2.77 4.40
N ILE A 172 -21.83 -3.27 4.29
CA ILE A 172 -22.95 -2.90 5.17
C ILE A 172 -22.71 -3.38 6.61
N GLU A 173 -22.20 -4.60 6.79
CA GLU A 173 -21.87 -5.15 8.11
C GLU A 173 -20.81 -4.31 8.83
N MET A 174 -19.86 -3.74 8.06
CA MET A 174 -18.83 -2.84 8.59
C MET A 174 -19.38 -1.53 9.13
N LEU A 175 -20.57 -1.08 8.71
CA LEU A 175 -21.12 0.20 9.16
C LEU A 175 -21.44 0.16 10.66
N ASP A 176 -20.86 1.11 11.41
CA ASP A 176 -21.04 1.26 12.86
C ASP A 176 -21.62 2.63 13.17
N PHE A 177 -22.85 2.85 12.74
CA PHE A 177 -23.66 3.99 13.16
C PHE A 177 -24.45 3.57 14.41
N PRO A 178 -24.00 3.92 15.62
CA PRO A 178 -24.75 3.58 16.82
C PRO A 178 -26.11 4.27 16.77
N ALA A 179 -27.17 3.55 17.11
CA ALA A 179 -28.39 4.19 17.61
C ALA A 179 -27.95 5.12 18.75
N LYS A 180 -28.25 6.43 18.68
CA LYS A 180 -27.97 7.35 19.78
C LYS A 180 -28.63 6.79 21.05
N GLY A 181 -27.85 6.19 21.95
CA GLY A 181 -28.39 5.53 23.15
C GLY A 181 -27.55 4.40 23.72
N LYS A 182 -26.24 4.59 23.92
CA LYS A 182 -25.46 3.79 24.90
C LYS A 182 -24.54 4.68 25.71
N ARG A 183 -25.12 5.64 26.43
CA ARG A 183 -24.61 5.93 27.78
C ARG A 183 -25.34 4.98 28.72
N ARG A 184 -24.59 4.10 29.39
CA ARG A 184 -25.07 3.39 30.58
C ARG A 184 -25.33 4.44 31.66
N GLN A 185 -26.55 4.95 31.72
CA GLN A 185 -27.18 5.44 32.93
C GLN A 185 -28.69 5.56 32.64
N GLU A 186 -29.46 5.03 33.58
CA GLU A 186 -30.92 4.92 33.58
C GLU A 186 -31.61 6.17 33.04
N LEU A 187 -32.24 6.05 31.87
CA LEU A 187 -33.21 7.02 31.37
C LEU A 187 -34.40 6.20 30.85
N LEU A 188 -35.52 6.30 31.59
CA LEU A 188 -36.84 5.69 31.35
C LEU A 188 -37.60 6.34 30.18
N VAL A 189 -36.90 6.73 29.11
CA VAL A 189 -37.52 7.28 27.91
C VAL A 189 -36.92 6.60 26.70
N GLU A 190 -37.75 5.86 25.96
CA GLU A 190 -37.38 5.31 24.65
C GLU A 190 -37.08 6.46 23.69
N VAL A 191 -35.79 6.76 23.50
CA VAL A 191 -35.35 7.67 22.44
C VAL A 191 -35.48 6.94 21.10
N PRO A 192 -36.19 7.49 20.10
CA PRO A 192 -36.33 6.83 18.81
C PRO A 192 -34.96 6.58 18.17
N VAL A 193 -34.73 5.35 17.74
CA VAL A 193 -33.53 4.94 17.02
C VAL A 193 -33.43 5.76 15.74
N ALA A 194 -32.43 6.65 15.65
CA ALA A 194 -32.20 7.43 14.45
C ALA A 194 -32.02 6.50 13.24
N GLU A 195 -32.86 6.66 12.22
CA GLU A 195 -32.82 5.89 10.99
C GLU A 195 -31.52 6.19 10.22
N VAL A 196 -30.70 5.17 9.99
CA VAL A 196 -29.48 5.28 9.16
C VAL A 196 -29.87 5.38 7.69
N LYS A 197 -29.51 6.49 7.05
CA LYS A 197 -29.82 6.82 5.65
C LYS A 197 -28.59 6.58 4.78
N GLY A 198 -28.76 5.80 3.71
CA GLY A 198 -27.69 5.45 2.78
C GLY A 198 -28.09 5.58 1.32
N LEU A 199 -27.09 5.57 0.46
CA LEU A 199 -27.24 5.51 -0.99
C LEU A 199 -26.26 4.50 -1.56
N ALA A 200 -26.71 3.62 -2.45
CA ALA A 200 -25.86 2.70 -3.19
C ALA A 200 -26.20 2.77 -4.67
N ALA A 201 -25.25 3.19 -5.49
CA ALA A 201 -25.53 3.58 -6.87
C ALA A 201 -24.32 3.46 -7.80
N PRO A 202 -24.52 3.43 -9.12
CA PRO A 202 -25.83 3.30 -9.78
C PRO A 202 -26.44 1.91 -9.59
N LEU A 203 -27.78 1.80 -9.73
CA LEU A 203 -28.52 0.54 -9.60
C LEU A 203 -27.97 -0.56 -10.53
N GLU A 204 -27.53 -0.19 -11.73
CA GLU A 204 -26.93 -1.09 -12.74
C GLU A 204 -25.62 -1.75 -12.25
N GLY A 205 -24.94 -1.15 -11.27
CA GLY A 205 -23.77 -1.73 -10.62
C GLY A 205 -24.11 -2.79 -9.56
N LEU A 206 -25.39 -3.08 -9.32
CA LEU A 206 -25.90 -3.95 -8.25
C LEU A 206 -26.77 -5.08 -8.86
N PRO A 207 -26.16 -6.14 -9.44
CA PRO A 207 -26.87 -7.16 -10.23
C PRO A 207 -27.88 -8.01 -9.45
N TRP A 208 -27.86 -7.93 -8.12
CA TRP A 208 -28.79 -8.61 -7.22
C TRP A 208 -29.98 -7.71 -6.81
N LYS A 209 -29.98 -6.46 -7.27
CA LYS A 209 -31.11 -5.50 -7.17
C LYS A 209 -31.74 -5.23 -8.53
N ASP A 210 -30.95 -5.23 -9.59
CA ASP A 210 -31.43 -5.15 -10.97
C ASP A 210 -31.48 -6.54 -11.59
N HIS A 211 -32.67 -7.04 -11.93
CA HIS A 211 -32.86 -8.37 -12.54
C HIS A 211 -32.50 -8.39 -14.04
N ARG A 212 -32.02 -7.28 -14.60
CA ARG A 212 -31.52 -7.21 -15.97
C ARG A 212 -30.08 -7.71 -16.01
N LEU A 213 -29.78 -8.59 -16.96
CA LEU A 213 -28.41 -9.05 -17.22
C LEU A 213 -27.52 -7.83 -17.47
N ALA A 214 -26.49 -7.67 -16.64
CA ALA A 214 -25.51 -6.62 -16.82
C ALA A 214 -24.83 -6.78 -18.18
N GLU A 215 -24.91 -5.74 -19.00
CA GLU A 215 -24.22 -5.68 -20.28
C GLU A 215 -22.70 -5.75 -20.08
N SER A 216 -22.00 -6.23 -21.10
CA SER A 216 -20.54 -6.36 -21.08
C SER A 216 -19.86 -5.03 -20.71
N PRO A 217 -18.80 -5.05 -19.88
CA PRO A 217 -18.04 -3.85 -19.53
C PRO A 217 -17.60 -3.09 -20.79
N LEU A 218 -17.85 -1.79 -20.83
CA LEU A 218 -17.01 -0.90 -21.63
C LEU A 218 -15.66 -0.81 -20.93
N GLN A 219 -14.59 -1.17 -21.64
CA GLN A 219 -13.24 -0.79 -21.24
C GLN A 219 -13.21 0.73 -21.16
N TYR A 220 -12.88 1.27 -19.98
CA TYR A 220 -12.47 2.65 -19.88
C TYR A 220 -11.16 2.78 -20.65
N THR A 221 -11.26 3.11 -21.94
CA THR A 221 -10.27 4.01 -22.48
C THR A 221 -10.54 5.33 -21.77
N LEU A 222 -9.79 5.59 -20.68
CA LEU A 222 -9.29 6.95 -20.49
C LEU A 222 -8.89 7.44 -21.88
N PRO A 223 -9.19 8.67 -22.29
CA PRO A 223 -8.59 9.18 -23.50
C PRO A 223 -7.10 8.95 -23.34
N VAL A 224 -6.60 7.92 -24.03
CA VAL A 224 -5.24 7.89 -24.51
C VAL A 224 -5.16 9.26 -25.12
N PHE A 225 -4.24 10.07 -24.62
CA PHE A 225 -3.76 11.15 -25.45
C PHE A 225 -3.35 10.45 -26.75
N SER A 226 -4.27 10.41 -27.71
CA SER A 226 -3.93 10.39 -29.10
C SER A 226 -2.97 11.56 -29.19
N PRO A 227 -1.71 11.38 -29.58
CA PRO A 227 -0.79 12.49 -29.77
C PRO A 227 -1.19 13.32 -31.01
N ALA A 228 -2.50 13.56 -31.18
CA ALA A 228 -3.13 14.51 -32.07
C ALA A 228 -3.34 15.88 -31.39
N ALA A 229 -2.93 16.06 -30.13
CA ALA A 229 -2.65 17.38 -29.59
C ALA A 229 -1.27 17.83 -30.09
N GLN A 230 -1.26 18.37 -31.30
CA GLN A 230 -0.21 19.23 -31.86
C GLN A 230 1.22 18.76 -31.59
N LYS A 231 1.80 18.04 -32.56
CA LYS A 231 3.22 18.20 -32.90
C LYS A 231 3.48 19.67 -33.29
N GLN A 232 3.40 20.60 -32.34
CA GLN A 232 4.22 21.79 -32.42
C GLN A 232 5.63 21.28 -32.16
N ASN A 233 6.42 21.25 -33.23
CA ASN A 233 7.87 21.16 -33.25
C ASN A 233 8.50 22.31 -32.44
N ARG A 234 8.20 22.43 -31.15
CA ARG A 234 9.07 23.13 -30.21
C ARG A 234 10.10 22.10 -29.78
N LYS A 235 11.21 22.08 -30.52
CA LYS A 235 12.51 21.66 -29.96
C LYS A 235 12.65 22.43 -28.65
N GLN A 236 12.29 21.82 -27.52
CA GLN A 236 12.75 22.32 -26.24
C GLN A 236 14.28 22.29 -26.33
N PRO A 237 14.97 23.38 -25.94
CA PRO A 237 16.42 23.37 -25.94
C PRO A 237 16.87 22.16 -25.11
N HIS A 238 17.72 21.31 -25.69
CA HIS A 238 18.35 20.23 -24.93
C HIS A 238 18.99 20.90 -23.70
N PRO A 239 18.60 20.51 -22.47
CA PRO A 239 19.30 21.00 -21.30
C PRO A 239 20.80 20.68 -21.47
N ALA A 240 21.66 21.58 -21.00
CA ALA A 240 23.11 21.39 -21.05
C ALA A 240 23.48 19.95 -20.62
N PRO A 241 24.50 19.32 -21.23
CA PRO A 241 24.87 17.95 -20.89
C PRO A 241 25.11 17.86 -19.38
N ARG A 242 24.24 17.11 -18.70
CA ARG A 242 24.37 16.89 -17.25
C ARG A 242 25.67 16.14 -17.00
N PRO A 243 26.36 16.39 -15.87
CA PRO A 243 27.50 15.57 -15.50
C PRO A 243 27.05 14.12 -15.38
N THR A 244 27.66 13.22 -16.15
CA THR A 244 27.35 11.79 -16.13
C THR A 244 28.53 11.00 -15.59
N PHE A 245 28.25 9.93 -14.84
CA PHE A 245 29.28 8.99 -14.43
C PHE A 245 30.06 8.42 -15.65
N PRO A 246 31.37 8.18 -15.52
CA PRO A 246 32.16 7.45 -16.52
C PRO A 246 31.53 6.09 -16.83
N ALA A 247 31.58 5.64 -18.09
CA ALA A 247 30.87 4.43 -18.52
C ALA A 247 31.24 3.16 -17.73
N ASN A 248 32.50 3.07 -17.28
CA ASN A 248 33.05 1.99 -16.47
C ASN A 248 32.58 1.99 -15.00
N GLU A 249 31.97 3.08 -14.53
CA GLU A 249 31.54 3.27 -13.13
C GLU A 249 30.01 3.38 -12.98
N ARG A 250 29.26 3.15 -14.07
CA ARG A 250 27.79 3.32 -14.07
C ARG A 250 27.02 2.16 -13.44
N PHE A 251 27.56 0.95 -13.53
CA PHE A 251 26.84 -0.28 -13.22
C PHE A 251 27.67 -1.20 -12.36
N ASP A 252 27.00 -2.09 -11.64
CA ASP A 252 27.57 -2.94 -10.59
C ASP A 252 28.16 -2.12 -9.44
N VAL A 253 27.50 -1.00 -9.12
CA VAL A 253 27.92 0.01 -8.16
C VAL A 253 26.88 0.27 -7.08
N ILE A 254 27.35 0.65 -5.91
CA ILE A 254 26.53 1.13 -4.79
C ILE A 254 27.00 2.55 -4.47
N HIS A 255 26.10 3.52 -4.61
CA HIS A 255 26.37 4.91 -4.32
C HIS A 255 25.90 5.28 -2.90
N GLN A 256 26.71 6.06 -2.21
CA GLN A 256 26.30 6.75 -0.99
C GLN A 256 25.87 8.18 -1.35
N GLY A 257 24.65 8.57 -0.99
CA GLY A 257 24.20 9.95 -1.13
C GLY A 257 22.70 10.10 -1.31
N ASP A 258 22.30 11.33 -1.63
CA ASP A 258 20.90 11.64 -1.94
C ASP A 258 20.49 11.00 -3.28
N ALA A 259 19.33 10.33 -3.26
CA ALA A 259 18.78 9.63 -4.41
C ALA A 259 18.60 10.56 -5.62
N LEU A 260 18.05 11.77 -5.43
CA LEU A 260 17.79 12.70 -6.55
C LEU A 260 19.09 13.18 -7.18
N GLU A 261 20.08 13.55 -6.36
CA GLU A 261 21.36 14.05 -6.86
C GLU A 261 22.14 12.99 -7.64
N ILE A 262 22.05 11.73 -7.23
CA ILE A 262 22.71 10.63 -7.93
C ILE A 262 21.93 10.25 -9.20
N LEU A 263 20.59 10.18 -9.14
CA LEU A 263 19.76 9.83 -10.31
C LEU A 263 19.94 10.81 -11.47
N LYS A 264 20.12 12.11 -11.20
CA LYS A 264 20.39 13.15 -12.21
C LYS A 264 21.66 12.89 -13.05
N GLN A 265 22.60 12.09 -12.53
CA GLN A 265 23.87 11.77 -13.18
C GLN A 265 23.78 10.54 -14.11
N TYR A 266 22.68 9.79 -14.06
CA TYR A 266 22.46 8.68 -14.98
C TYR A 266 21.94 9.19 -16.33
N PRO A 267 22.42 8.67 -17.48
CA PRO A 267 21.87 9.03 -18.79
C PRO A 267 20.41 8.64 -18.96
N ASP A 268 19.71 9.35 -19.84
CA ASP A 268 18.37 8.96 -20.30
C ASP A 268 18.40 7.52 -20.84
N GLU A 269 17.31 6.78 -20.64
CA GLU A 269 17.10 5.46 -21.25
C GLU A 269 18.25 4.46 -21.04
N SER A 270 18.82 4.44 -19.84
CA SER A 270 19.98 3.61 -19.50
C SER A 270 19.67 2.40 -18.60
N ILE A 271 18.47 2.32 -18.00
CA ILE A 271 18.09 1.29 -17.01
C ILE A 271 16.92 0.45 -17.52
N ASP A 272 16.96 -0.88 -17.31
CA ASP A 272 15.93 -1.83 -17.72
C ASP A 272 14.81 -1.98 -16.68
N LEU A 273 15.16 -1.99 -15.40
CA LEU A 273 14.22 -2.04 -14.28
C LEU A 273 14.59 -1.00 -13.22
N VAL A 274 13.67 -0.10 -12.91
CA VAL A 274 13.77 0.78 -11.74
C VAL A 274 12.78 0.32 -10.67
N PHE A 275 13.27 0.14 -9.44
CA PHE A 275 12.47 -0.23 -8.28
C PHE A 275 12.59 0.86 -7.21
N ALA A 276 11.49 1.13 -6.49
CA ALA A 276 11.51 2.02 -5.34
C ALA A 276 10.72 1.43 -4.17
N ASP A 277 11.36 1.39 -3.00
CA ASP A 277 10.73 1.22 -1.68
C ASP A 277 11.11 2.43 -0.80
N PRO A 278 10.55 3.63 -1.08
CA PRO A 278 10.92 4.86 -0.40
C PRO A 278 10.48 4.82 1.09
N PRO A 279 10.96 5.74 1.94
CA PRO A 279 10.34 6.00 3.24
C PRO A 279 8.85 6.35 3.07
N TYR A 280 7.99 5.90 3.99
CA TYR A 280 6.52 5.99 3.85
C TYR A 280 5.88 7.15 4.61
N ASN A 281 6.65 8.10 5.12
CA ASN A 281 6.18 9.22 5.91
C ASN A 281 5.35 8.77 7.13
N LEU A 282 5.87 7.80 7.89
CA LEU A 282 5.20 7.13 9.02
C LEU A 282 5.88 7.39 10.36
N ASP A 283 6.72 8.43 10.44
CA ASP A 283 7.53 8.79 11.61
C ASP A 283 8.39 7.58 12.06
N LYS A 284 9.04 6.91 11.11
CA LYS A 284 9.99 5.82 11.41
C LYS A 284 11.36 6.35 11.80
N ASP A 285 12.00 5.62 12.71
CA ASP A 285 13.36 5.88 13.17
C ASP A 285 14.37 5.41 12.10
N TYR A 286 14.52 6.18 11.03
CA TYR A 286 15.70 6.11 10.16
C TYR A 286 16.84 6.92 10.79
N THR A 287 18.07 6.49 10.54
CA THR A 287 19.30 7.13 11.08
C THR A 287 19.54 8.51 10.48
N MET A 288 19.28 8.68 9.19
CA MET A 288 19.68 9.86 8.40
C MET A 288 18.51 10.59 7.71
N TYR A 289 17.27 10.09 7.81
CA TYR A 289 16.10 10.67 7.15
C TYR A 289 14.97 10.97 8.14
N ASP A 290 14.38 12.15 8.01
CA ASP A 290 13.19 12.55 8.77
C ASP A 290 11.91 12.10 8.07
N ASP A 291 11.33 11.00 8.55
CA ASP A 291 10.13 10.34 8.01
C ASP A 291 8.81 10.96 8.53
N GLU A 292 8.83 12.25 8.89
CA GLU A 292 7.65 13.04 9.30
C GLU A 292 7.61 14.39 8.55
N GLN A 293 7.18 14.36 7.30
CA GLN A 293 7.02 15.50 6.41
C GLN A 293 5.54 15.87 6.21
N ALA A 294 5.27 17.13 5.86
CA ALA A 294 3.95 17.54 5.39
C ALA A 294 3.60 16.81 4.08
N ASP A 295 2.37 16.31 3.95
CA ASP A 295 1.91 15.47 2.84
C ASP A 295 2.30 16.03 1.45
N HIS A 296 2.10 17.32 1.20
CA HIS A 296 2.44 17.96 -0.08
C HIS A 296 3.95 17.91 -0.39
N ARG A 297 4.81 18.15 0.60
CA ARG A 297 6.27 18.09 0.41
C ARG A 297 6.73 16.67 0.13
N TYR A 298 6.17 15.68 0.82
CA TYR A 298 6.47 14.28 0.57
C TYR A 298 6.07 13.87 -0.85
N ILE A 299 4.87 14.26 -1.30
CA ILE A 299 4.39 13.99 -2.66
C ILE A 299 5.27 14.69 -3.71
N GLU A 300 5.64 15.96 -3.50
CA GLU A 300 6.53 16.71 -4.41
C GLU A 300 7.91 16.07 -4.52
N TRP A 301 8.49 15.66 -3.39
CA TRP A 301 9.75 14.92 -3.36
C TRP A 301 9.62 13.58 -4.09
N CYS A 302 8.52 12.85 -3.90
CA CYS A 302 8.24 11.62 -4.64
C CYS A 302 8.15 11.84 -6.15
N ASN A 303 7.41 12.85 -6.58
CA ASN A 303 7.28 13.18 -7.99
C ASN A 303 8.63 13.55 -8.63
N ALA A 304 9.54 14.17 -7.87
CA ALA A 304 10.87 14.51 -8.36
C ALA A 304 11.72 13.27 -8.71
N TRP A 305 11.75 12.24 -7.84
CA TRP A 305 12.55 11.04 -8.15
C TRP A 305 11.82 10.11 -9.12
N LEU A 306 10.48 10.10 -9.13
CA LEU A 306 9.68 9.43 -10.15
C LEU A 306 9.96 10.01 -11.55
N ALA A 307 10.11 11.33 -11.67
CA ALA A 307 10.45 11.97 -12.94
C ALA A 307 11.84 11.54 -13.45
N GLU A 308 12.82 11.42 -12.56
CA GLU A 308 14.14 10.90 -12.94
C GLU A 308 14.09 9.41 -13.29
N TYR A 309 13.28 8.60 -12.60
CA TYR A 309 13.02 7.21 -12.98
C TYR A 309 12.43 7.09 -14.38
N ILE A 310 11.42 7.91 -14.72
CA ILE A 310 10.82 7.95 -16.06
C ILE A 310 11.88 8.28 -17.13
N ARG A 311 12.78 9.22 -16.83
CA ARG A 311 13.84 9.66 -17.75
C ARG A 311 14.86 8.55 -18.02
N ILE A 312 15.38 7.90 -16.97
CA ILE A 312 16.46 6.91 -17.09
C ILE A 312 15.95 5.54 -17.57
N LEU A 313 14.65 5.27 -17.50
CA LEU A 313 14.08 4.00 -17.93
C LEU A 313 14.21 3.84 -19.46
N LYS A 314 14.63 2.67 -19.94
CA LYS A 314 14.63 2.34 -21.38
C LYS A 314 13.20 2.23 -21.93
N PRO A 315 12.99 2.37 -23.26
CA PRO A 315 11.67 2.19 -23.88
C PRO A 315 10.99 0.86 -23.54
N THR A 316 11.77 -0.22 -23.41
CA THR A 316 11.29 -1.56 -23.03
C THR A 316 11.33 -1.84 -21.52
N GLY A 317 11.64 -0.81 -20.72
CA GLY A 317 11.90 -0.94 -19.30
C GLY A 317 10.63 -0.91 -18.44
N SER A 318 10.78 -1.39 -17.22
CA SER A 318 9.72 -1.49 -16.21
C SER A 318 10.01 -0.66 -14.96
N LEU A 319 8.97 -0.03 -14.41
CA LEU A 319 9.00 0.71 -13.16
C LEU A 319 8.12 0.02 -12.12
N PHE A 320 8.69 -0.26 -10.96
CA PHE A 320 7.96 -0.74 -9.79
C PHE A 320 8.10 0.21 -8.60
N VAL A 321 6.98 0.59 -7.99
CA VAL A 321 6.97 1.45 -6.79
C VAL A 321 6.16 0.77 -5.71
N LEU A 322 6.81 0.44 -4.61
CA LEU A 322 6.18 -0.12 -3.42
C LEU A 322 5.83 1.00 -2.44
N ASN A 323 4.57 1.07 -1.99
CA ASN A 323 4.17 1.99 -0.93
C ASN A 323 2.90 1.53 -0.20
N LEU A 324 2.48 2.28 0.82
CA LEU A 324 1.12 2.16 1.35
C LEU A 324 0.10 2.66 0.31
N PRO A 325 -1.11 2.07 0.26
CA PRO A 325 -2.12 2.44 -0.73
C PRO A 325 -2.46 3.94 -0.80
N ARG A 326 -2.45 4.64 0.35
CA ARG A 326 -2.67 6.10 0.38
C ARG A 326 -1.64 6.87 -0.46
N TRP A 327 -0.34 6.56 -0.30
CA TRP A 327 0.71 7.24 -1.04
C TRP A 327 0.80 6.75 -2.47
N ALA A 328 0.63 5.43 -2.68
CA ALA A 328 0.60 4.84 -4.02
C ALA A 328 -0.52 5.44 -4.89
N LEU A 329 -1.62 5.89 -4.29
CA LEU A 329 -2.71 6.59 -4.99
C LEU A 329 -2.22 7.92 -5.60
N HIS A 330 -1.43 8.72 -4.86
CA HIS A 330 -0.81 9.93 -5.41
C HIS A 330 0.25 9.61 -6.48
N HIS A 331 1.11 8.61 -6.22
CA HIS A 331 2.16 8.19 -7.15
C HIS A 331 1.56 7.68 -8.45
N ALA A 332 0.52 6.85 -8.39
CA ALA A 332 -0.21 6.36 -9.56
C ALA A 332 -0.90 7.49 -10.32
N HIS A 333 -1.50 8.45 -9.62
CA HIS A 333 -2.09 9.62 -10.26
C HIS A 333 -1.05 10.45 -11.04
N PHE A 334 0.18 10.57 -10.52
CA PHE A 334 1.30 11.16 -11.25
C PHE A 334 1.73 10.31 -12.44
N LEU A 335 2.03 9.02 -12.21
CA LEU A 335 2.54 8.09 -13.21
C LEU A 335 1.59 7.84 -14.38
N ASN A 336 0.27 7.81 -14.15
CA ASN A 336 -0.75 7.67 -15.20
C ASN A 336 -0.67 8.76 -16.28
N ARG A 337 -0.02 9.90 -16.01
CA ARG A 337 0.20 10.97 -17.00
C ARG A 337 1.51 10.83 -17.80
N HIS A 338 2.39 9.92 -17.40
CA HIS A 338 3.76 9.84 -17.89
C HIS A 338 4.16 8.46 -18.40
N LEU A 339 3.52 7.39 -17.93
CA LEU A 339 3.80 6.00 -18.29
C LEU A 339 2.50 5.22 -18.51
N HIS A 340 2.62 4.04 -19.10
CA HIS A 340 1.50 3.12 -19.28
C HIS A 340 1.31 2.29 -18.01
N PHE A 341 0.11 2.39 -17.43
CA PHE A 341 -0.29 1.55 -16.30
C PHE A 341 -0.40 0.09 -16.74
N GLN A 342 0.29 -0.80 -16.03
CA GLN A 342 0.18 -2.24 -16.23
C GLN A 342 -0.68 -2.85 -15.14
N ASN A 343 -0.26 -2.77 -13.87
CA ASN A 343 -1.04 -3.31 -12.75
C ASN A 343 -0.83 -2.51 -11.46
N TRP A 344 -1.87 -2.52 -10.63
CA TRP A 344 -1.74 -2.27 -9.21
C TRP A 344 -1.71 -3.62 -8.51
N ILE A 345 -0.52 -4.07 -8.13
CA ILE A 345 -0.35 -5.35 -7.47
C ILE A 345 -0.61 -5.18 -5.97
N ALA A 346 -1.64 -5.84 -5.46
CA ALA A 346 -1.94 -5.90 -4.04
C ALA A 346 -1.07 -6.98 -3.38
N TRP A 347 0.02 -6.55 -2.76
CA TRP A 347 0.87 -7.44 -1.97
C TRP A 347 0.23 -7.67 -0.58
N ASP A 348 -0.38 -8.85 -0.39
CA ASP A 348 -0.94 -9.28 0.89
C ASP A 348 0.17 -9.80 1.80
N ALA A 349 0.76 -8.87 2.53
CA ALA A 349 1.92 -9.15 3.34
C ALA A 349 1.60 -9.81 4.70
N LEU A 350 0.32 -10.14 4.98
CA LEU A 350 -0.20 -10.65 6.25
C LEU A 350 0.15 -9.76 7.46
N SER A 351 -0.85 -9.18 8.12
CA SER A 351 -0.63 -8.30 9.28
C SER A 351 -1.12 -8.93 10.59
N GLU A 352 -0.73 -8.38 11.74
CA GLU A 352 -1.35 -8.77 13.00
C GLU A 352 -2.79 -8.23 13.04
N PRO A 353 -3.78 -8.99 13.54
CA PRO A 353 -5.18 -8.57 13.57
C PRO A 353 -5.43 -7.58 14.72
N ARG A 354 -4.72 -6.45 14.71
CA ARG A 354 -4.92 -5.33 15.65
C ARG A 354 -5.82 -4.29 14.99
N GLY A 355 -6.88 -3.88 15.69
CA GLY A 355 -7.85 -2.90 15.19
C GLY A 355 -9.10 -3.52 14.57
N LYS A 356 -9.87 -2.67 13.88
CA LYS A 356 -11.17 -3.03 13.30
C LYS A 356 -11.07 -3.62 11.89
N ILE A 357 -10.02 -3.25 11.15
CA ILE A 357 -9.65 -3.77 9.82
C ILE A 357 -8.16 -4.07 9.85
N MET A 358 -7.73 -5.20 9.30
CA MET A 358 -6.33 -5.61 9.22
C MET A 358 -5.65 -4.94 8.01
N PRO A 359 -4.62 -4.09 8.20
CA PRO A 359 -3.91 -3.42 7.12
C PRO A 359 -2.81 -4.34 6.57
N ALA A 360 -3.16 -5.16 5.58
CA ALA A 360 -2.27 -6.11 4.94
C ALA A 360 -1.88 -5.71 3.51
N HIS A 361 -2.59 -4.76 2.89
CA HIS A 361 -2.37 -4.29 1.53
C HIS A 361 -1.16 -3.37 1.43
N TYR A 362 -0.14 -3.83 0.70
CA TYR A 362 0.96 -2.99 0.22
C TYR A 362 0.81 -2.86 -1.29
N ALA A 363 0.78 -1.63 -1.77
CA ALA A 363 0.58 -1.33 -3.17
C ALA A 363 1.91 -1.40 -3.90
N LEU A 364 2.03 -2.34 -4.82
CA LEU A 364 3.16 -2.45 -5.74
C LEU A 364 2.67 -1.99 -7.11
N LEU A 365 2.95 -0.74 -7.44
CA LEU A 365 2.62 -0.15 -8.73
C LEU A 365 3.54 -0.70 -9.80
N PHE A 366 2.99 -1.09 -10.96
CA PHE A 366 3.75 -1.55 -12.11
C PHE A 366 3.39 -0.72 -13.35
N TYR A 367 4.40 -0.06 -13.93
CA TYR A 367 4.29 0.79 -15.11
C TYR A 367 5.40 0.50 -16.12
N THR A 368 5.16 0.83 -17.38
CA THR A 368 6.12 0.65 -18.48
C THR A 368 6.12 1.87 -19.42
N LYS A 369 7.19 2.02 -20.21
CA LYS A 369 7.29 3.08 -21.23
C LYS A 369 6.47 2.80 -22.50
N HIS A 370 6.18 1.53 -22.79
CA HIS A 370 5.30 1.12 -23.88
C HIS A 370 4.16 0.24 -23.35
N PRO A 371 2.92 0.31 -23.89
CA PRO A 371 1.79 -0.47 -23.37
C PRO A 371 1.97 -1.99 -23.56
N THR A 372 2.73 -2.43 -24.57
CA THR A 372 2.85 -3.85 -24.95
C THR A 372 4.26 -4.32 -25.32
N ASP A 373 5.22 -3.41 -25.51
CA ASP A 373 6.56 -3.72 -26.04
C ASP A 373 7.58 -3.43 -24.94
N PHE A 374 7.64 -4.36 -24.00
CA PHE A 374 8.54 -4.30 -22.86
C PHE A 374 8.93 -5.72 -22.46
N THR A 375 10.04 -5.83 -21.74
CA THR A 375 10.50 -7.13 -21.26
C THR A 375 9.50 -7.68 -20.24
N PHE A 376 8.86 -8.80 -20.57
CA PHE A 376 7.96 -9.52 -19.66
C PHE A 376 8.05 -11.04 -19.81
N ASP A 377 8.37 -11.75 -18.73
CA ASP A 377 8.52 -13.22 -18.70
C ASP A 377 7.59 -13.81 -17.62
N TYR A 378 6.33 -14.03 -18.00
CA TYR A 378 5.28 -14.55 -17.12
C TYR A 378 5.55 -16.00 -16.67
N GLU A 379 6.03 -16.83 -17.59
CA GLU A 379 6.30 -18.27 -17.37
C GLU A 379 7.47 -18.50 -16.41
N ALA A 380 8.37 -17.52 -16.24
CA ALA A 380 9.44 -17.61 -15.26
C ALA A 380 8.96 -17.67 -13.79
N VAL A 381 7.71 -17.28 -13.51
CA VAL A 381 7.19 -17.17 -12.13
C VAL A 381 5.78 -17.74 -11.93
N SER A 382 5.06 -18.02 -13.02
CA SER A 382 3.76 -18.68 -13.03
C SER A 382 3.92 -20.16 -13.42
N PRO A 383 3.07 -21.09 -12.96
CA PRO A 383 1.99 -20.91 -12.00
C PRO A 383 2.44 -21.03 -10.54
N LEU A 384 1.57 -20.60 -9.63
CA LEU A 384 1.76 -20.71 -8.18
C LEU A 384 1.08 -21.95 -7.62
N ASP A 385 1.49 -22.36 -6.42
CA ASP A 385 0.71 -23.33 -5.62
C ASP A 385 -0.72 -22.79 -5.40
N ALA A 386 -1.75 -23.63 -5.57
CA ALA A 386 -3.14 -23.21 -5.41
C ALA A 386 -3.43 -22.67 -4.00
N ARG A 387 -4.29 -21.66 -3.90
CA ARG A 387 -4.54 -20.92 -2.65
C ARG A 387 -5.18 -21.76 -1.54
N HIS A 388 -5.83 -22.88 -1.88
CA HIS A 388 -6.37 -23.81 -0.89
C HIS A 388 -5.28 -24.63 -0.18
N TYR A 389 -4.00 -24.47 -0.53
CA TYR A 389 -2.86 -24.98 0.22
C TYR A 389 -2.17 -23.92 1.07
N CYS A 390 -1.64 -24.32 2.23
CA CYS A 390 -0.78 -23.46 3.03
C CYS A 390 0.69 -23.48 2.53
N LEU A 391 1.39 -22.36 2.74
CA LEU A 391 2.76 -22.12 2.28
C LEU A 391 3.84 -22.72 3.21
N ARG A 392 3.46 -23.60 4.15
CA ARG A 392 4.42 -24.18 5.10
C ARG A 392 5.30 -25.18 4.37
N ALA A 393 6.62 -25.00 4.43
CA ALA A 393 7.59 -25.85 3.72
C ALA A 393 7.38 -27.36 3.97
N SER A 394 7.04 -27.77 5.20
CA SER A 394 6.74 -29.17 5.52
C SER A 394 5.47 -29.70 4.83
N CYS A 395 4.45 -28.86 4.65
CA CYS A 395 3.24 -29.21 3.92
C CYS A 395 3.55 -29.31 2.43
N VAL A 396 4.20 -28.28 1.86
CA VAL A 396 4.56 -28.21 0.44
C VAL A 396 5.38 -29.42 0.02
N ARG A 397 6.45 -29.76 0.76
CA ARG A 397 7.27 -30.94 0.45
C ARG A 397 6.47 -32.25 0.49
N ARG A 398 5.63 -32.44 1.53
CA ARG A 398 4.87 -33.67 1.72
C ARG A 398 3.80 -33.85 0.65
N ARG A 399 3.01 -32.82 0.36
CA ARG A 399 1.92 -32.90 -0.62
C ARG A 399 2.45 -33.11 -2.04
N LYS A 400 3.52 -32.38 -2.42
CA LYS A 400 4.18 -32.58 -3.72
C LYS A 400 4.76 -33.98 -3.88
N ALA A 401 5.38 -34.52 -2.83
CA ALA A 401 5.86 -35.92 -2.84
C ALA A 401 4.73 -36.95 -2.96
N ALA A 402 3.50 -36.58 -2.59
CA ALA A 402 2.30 -37.40 -2.74
C ALA A 402 1.54 -37.15 -4.07
N GLY A 403 2.07 -36.31 -4.97
CA GLY A 403 1.41 -35.94 -6.23
C GLY A 403 0.31 -34.88 -6.10
N ASP A 404 0.08 -34.34 -4.91
CA ASP A 404 -0.92 -33.31 -4.62
C ASP A 404 -0.31 -31.91 -4.84
N ASP A 405 -0.34 -31.45 -6.10
CA ASP A 405 0.29 -30.19 -6.52
C ASP A 405 -0.57 -29.28 -7.41
N ASP A 406 -1.83 -29.05 -7.02
CA ASP A 406 -2.70 -28.11 -7.73
C ASP A 406 -2.08 -26.71 -7.81
N LYS A 407 -2.31 -26.07 -8.97
CA LYS A 407 -1.74 -24.78 -9.35
C LYS A 407 -2.80 -23.73 -9.62
N THR A 408 -2.40 -22.47 -9.54
CA THR A 408 -3.22 -21.31 -9.91
C THR A 408 -2.35 -20.30 -10.65
N PRO A 409 -2.89 -19.55 -11.63
CA PRO A 409 -2.14 -18.51 -12.31
C PRO A 409 -1.65 -17.42 -11.34
N LEU A 410 -0.49 -16.85 -11.65
CA LEU A 410 -0.06 -15.62 -11.01
C LEU A 410 -0.97 -14.46 -11.45
N THR A 411 -1.42 -13.65 -10.50
CA THR A 411 -2.28 -12.48 -10.77
C THR A 411 -1.72 -11.26 -10.05
N ASP A 412 -2.42 -10.14 -10.09
CA ASP A 412 -2.11 -8.92 -9.36
C ASP A 412 -2.51 -8.92 -7.87
N ILE A 413 -2.92 -10.05 -7.29
CA ILE A 413 -3.01 -10.24 -5.83
C ILE A 413 -1.92 -11.22 -5.38
N TRP A 414 -0.83 -10.70 -4.82
CA TRP A 414 0.31 -11.52 -4.37
C TRP A 414 0.16 -11.89 -2.90
N TRP A 415 -0.27 -13.12 -2.64
CA TRP A 415 -0.57 -13.64 -1.30
C TRP A 415 0.45 -14.68 -0.80
N ASP A 416 1.34 -15.15 -1.67
CA ASP A 416 2.24 -16.28 -1.40
C ASP A 416 3.64 -15.84 -0.90
N ILE A 417 3.96 -14.55 -1.05
CA ILE A 417 5.17 -13.94 -0.51
C ILE A 417 4.76 -13.09 0.69
N HIS A 418 5.19 -13.44 1.90
CA HIS A 418 4.91 -12.62 3.09
C HIS A 418 6.13 -11.76 3.48
N ARG A 419 5.95 -10.80 4.40
CA ARG A 419 7.09 -10.08 5.00
C ARG A 419 8.00 -11.00 5.84
N ILE A 420 9.22 -10.56 6.09
CA ILE A 420 10.14 -11.26 7.02
C ILE A 420 9.56 -11.18 8.44
N LYS A 421 9.08 -12.33 8.94
CA LYS A 421 8.37 -12.45 10.22
C LYS A 421 9.31 -12.45 11.43
N HIS A 422 10.41 -13.20 11.35
CA HIS A 422 11.33 -13.38 12.47
C HIS A 422 12.56 -12.48 12.33
N ARG A 423 12.96 -11.84 13.42
CA ARG A 423 14.14 -10.96 13.48
C ARG A 423 15.44 -11.69 13.12
N ARG A 424 15.56 -12.98 13.44
CA ARG A 424 16.75 -13.78 13.09
C ARG A 424 16.97 -13.90 11.58
N ASP A 425 15.90 -13.75 10.80
CA ASP A 425 15.92 -13.85 9.34
C ASP A 425 16.11 -12.45 8.69
N ARG A 426 16.38 -11.43 9.51
CA ARG A 426 16.45 -10.02 9.13
C ARG A 426 17.80 -9.42 9.51
N ASP A 427 18.35 -8.60 8.61
CA ASP A 427 19.44 -7.69 8.88
C ASP A 427 18.98 -6.54 9.81
N TYR A 428 19.90 -5.68 10.23
CA TYR A 428 19.57 -4.49 11.03
C TYR A 428 18.89 -3.42 10.16
N HIS A 429 17.61 -3.65 9.84
CA HIS A 429 16.74 -2.69 9.13
C HIS A 429 15.28 -2.90 9.58
N PRO A 430 14.51 -1.82 9.81
CA PRO A 430 13.16 -1.93 10.35
C PRO A 430 12.19 -2.64 9.39
N TRP A 431 12.40 -2.51 8.08
CA TRP A 431 11.46 -2.94 7.04
C TRP A 431 12.13 -3.67 5.88
N GLN A 432 13.06 -4.58 6.16
CA GLN A 432 13.80 -5.27 5.09
C GLN A 432 12.85 -6.05 4.16
N LEU A 433 13.00 -5.83 2.86
CA LEU A 433 12.30 -6.56 1.80
C LEU A 433 12.72 -8.03 1.76
N ARG A 434 11.78 -8.90 1.43
CA ARG A 434 12.04 -10.34 1.24
C ARG A 434 12.62 -10.56 -0.16
N ALA A 435 13.72 -11.30 -0.25
CA ALA A 435 14.38 -11.63 -1.53
C ALA A 435 13.44 -12.23 -2.58
N ALA A 436 12.52 -13.12 -2.18
CA ALA A 436 11.53 -13.73 -3.07
C ALA A 436 10.63 -12.71 -3.80
N LEU A 437 10.35 -11.55 -3.17
CA LEU A 437 9.58 -10.47 -3.82
C LEU A 437 10.38 -9.88 -4.98
N MET A 438 11.63 -9.51 -4.71
CA MET A 438 12.52 -8.96 -5.74
C MET A 438 12.87 -9.98 -6.81
N GLU A 439 13.01 -11.25 -6.45
CA GLU A 439 13.24 -12.32 -7.42
C GLU A 439 12.08 -12.42 -8.42
N ARG A 440 10.83 -12.37 -7.94
CA ARG A 440 9.66 -12.36 -8.82
C ARG A 440 9.66 -11.14 -9.74
N ILE A 441 9.88 -9.93 -9.21
CA ILE A 441 9.88 -8.70 -10.00
C ILE A 441 10.96 -8.71 -11.08
N ILE A 442 12.19 -9.08 -10.71
CA ILE A 442 13.34 -9.10 -11.62
C ILE A 442 13.14 -10.18 -12.69
N ARG A 443 12.68 -11.39 -12.33
CA ARG A 443 12.39 -12.44 -13.31
C ARG A 443 11.29 -12.03 -14.27
N LEU A 444 10.23 -11.37 -13.78
CA LEU A 444 9.14 -10.91 -14.61
C LEU A 444 9.59 -9.88 -15.65
N THR A 445 10.54 -8.99 -15.34
CA THR A 445 10.71 -7.76 -16.13
C THR A 445 12.12 -7.48 -16.64
N THR A 446 13.02 -8.47 -16.53
CA THR A 446 14.41 -8.33 -17.00
C THR A 446 14.95 -9.65 -17.56
N ARG A 447 15.99 -9.56 -18.37
CA ARG A 447 16.82 -10.67 -18.87
C ARG A 447 18.19 -10.68 -18.19
N PRO A 448 18.93 -11.81 -18.20
CA PRO A 448 20.34 -11.80 -17.79
C PRO A 448 21.13 -10.70 -18.52
N GLY A 449 21.96 -9.96 -17.79
CA GLY A 449 22.73 -8.82 -18.30
C GLY A 449 22.02 -7.45 -18.22
N ASP A 450 20.70 -7.42 -18.07
CA ASP A 450 19.93 -6.17 -17.88
C ASP A 450 20.32 -5.46 -16.57
N VAL A 451 20.05 -4.17 -16.50
CA VAL A 451 20.39 -3.32 -15.36
C VAL A 451 19.17 -3.08 -14.47
N VAL A 452 19.31 -3.39 -13.18
CA VAL A 452 18.32 -3.12 -12.13
C VAL A 452 18.81 -1.98 -11.23
N LEU A 453 18.00 -0.92 -11.08
CA LEU A 453 18.30 0.20 -10.19
C LEU A 453 17.32 0.26 -9.01
N ASP A 454 17.86 0.43 -7.80
CA ASP A 454 17.09 0.73 -6.59
C ASP A 454 17.68 1.95 -5.87
N ALA A 455 16.96 3.08 -5.90
CA ALA A 455 17.42 4.31 -5.27
C ALA A 455 17.19 4.38 -3.75
N PHE A 456 16.59 3.34 -3.17
CA PHE A 456 16.30 3.22 -1.74
C PHE A 456 16.80 1.86 -1.22
N GLY A 457 18.08 1.56 -1.50
CA GLY A 457 18.65 0.22 -1.43
C GLY A 457 18.62 -0.45 -0.06
N GLY A 458 18.60 0.33 1.03
CA GLY A 458 18.60 -0.15 2.41
C GLY A 458 19.67 -1.22 2.63
N THR A 459 19.27 -2.40 3.10
CA THR A 459 20.22 -3.50 3.34
C THR A 459 20.66 -4.28 2.09
N GLY A 460 20.23 -3.86 0.90
CA GLY A 460 20.68 -4.37 -0.39
C GLY A 460 19.90 -5.55 -0.96
N THR A 461 18.62 -5.74 -0.61
CA THR A 461 17.85 -6.88 -1.15
C THR A 461 17.83 -6.89 -2.68
N THR A 462 17.58 -5.74 -3.30
CA THR A 462 17.51 -5.60 -4.77
C THR A 462 18.83 -5.90 -5.48
N PRO A 463 19.97 -5.22 -5.18
CA PRO A 463 21.22 -5.49 -5.87
C PRO A 463 21.74 -6.92 -5.64
N LEU A 464 21.51 -7.51 -4.47
CA LEU A 464 21.90 -8.91 -4.20
C LEU A 464 21.13 -9.89 -5.08
N VAL A 465 19.81 -9.73 -5.20
CA VAL A 465 18.98 -10.61 -6.04
C VAL A 465 19.28 -10.38 -7.52
N ALA A 466 19.49 -9.13 -7.96
CA ALA A 466 19.91 -8.84 -9.32
C ALA A 466 21.22 -9.57 -9.67
N LEU A 467 22.24 -9.46 -8.81
CA LEU A 467 23.51 -10.17 -9.00
C LEU A 467 23.34 -11.69 -9.02
N GLN A 468 22.54 -12.26 -8.12
CA GLN A 468 22.25 -13.71 -8.09
C GLN A 468 21.58 -14.21 -9.37
N LEU A 469 20.74 -13.39 -9.99
CA LEU A 469 20.05 -13.70 -11.24
C LEU A 469 20.88 -13.32 -12.48
N GLY A 470 22.14 -12.91 -12.31
CA GLY A 470 23.01 -12.52 -13.44
C GLY A 470 22.59 -11.22 -14.13
N ARG A 471 21.97 -10.29 -13.40
CA ARG A 471 21.70 -8.91 -13.84
C ARG A 471 22.78 -7.99 -13.27
N ARG A 472 23.00 -6.87 -13.96
CA ARG A 472 23.78 -5.76 -13.41
C ARG A 472 22.91 -4.96 -12.45
N TYR A 473 23.54 -4.24 -11.52
CA TYR A 473 22.80 -3.47 -10.53
C TYR A 473 23.34 -2.06 -10.32
N VAL A 474 22.45 -1.20 -9.84
CA VAL A 474 22.77 0.10 -9.24
C VAL A 474 21.96 0.20 -7.96
N ALA A 475 22.60 0.51 -6.85
CA ALA A 475 21.90 0.81 -5.59
C ALA A 475 22.33 2.16 -5.05
N ILE A 476 21.40 2.89 -4.44
CA ILE A 476 21.68 4.17 -3.79
C ILE A 476 21.12 4.11 -2.37
N ASP A 477 21.88 4.59 -1.40
CA ASP A 477 21.35 4.82 -0.05
C ASP A 477 22.04 6.03 0.60
N LEU A 478 21.30 6.73 1.45
CA LEU A 478 21.79 7.89 2.18
C LEU A 478 22.65 7.47 3.39
N ASP A 479 22.36 6.32 4.02
CA ASP A 479 23.05 5.85 5.21
C ASP A 479 24.35 5.11 4.86
N PRO A 480 25.53 5.63 5.26
CA PRO A 480 26.81 4.96 5.01
C PRO A 480 26.90 3.54 5.62
N ASN A 481 26.16 3.25 6.70
CA ASN A 481 26.13 1.91 7.30
C ASN A 481 25.44 0.90 6.38
N TYR A 482 24.35 1.31 5.73
CA TYR A 482 23.65 0.50 4.75
C TYR A 482 24.51 0.28 3.52
N VAL A 483 25.17 1.33 3.02
CA VAL A 483 26.14 1.22 1.91
C VAL A 483 27.28 0.25 2.24
N ALA A 484 27.89 0.36 3.42
CA ALA A 484 28.97 -0.54 3.85
C ALA A 484 28.48 -2.01 3.92
N LEU A 485 27.31 -2.23 4.52
CA LEU A 485 26.70 -3.56 4.62
C LEU A 485 26.36 -4.15 3.24
N MET A 486 25.86 -3.34 2.31
CA MET A 486 25.58 -3.78 0.95
C MET A 486 26.87 -4.23 0.23
N ASN A 487 27.93 -3.43 0.32
CA ASN A 487 29.24 -3.75 -0.28
C ASN A 487 29.83 -5.06 0.28
N GLU A 488 29.75 -5.26 1.60
CA GLU A 488 30.19 -6.49 2.26
C GLU A 488 29.44 -7.71 1.69
N LYS A 489 28.10 -7.65 1.62
CA LYS A 489 27.29 -8.77 1.12
C LYS A 489 27.52 -9.06 -0.35
N ILE A 490 27.67 -8.03 -1.18
CA ILE A 490 28.02 -8.19 -2.60
C ILE A 490 29.38 -8.91 -2.73
N THR A 491 30.35 -8.54 -1.90
CA THR A 491 31.68 -9.16 -1.90
C THR A 491 31.61 -10.63 -1.51
N GLN A 492 30.90 -10.96 -0.42
CA GLN A 492 30.67 -12.34 0.01
C GLN A 492 29.97 -13.17 -1.07
N LEU A 493 28.96 -12.58 -1.72
CA LEU A 493 28.19 -13.24 -2.78
C LEU A 493 29.06 -13.52 -4.01
N ARG A 494 29.92 -12.58 -4.42
CA ARG A 494 30.88 -12.79 -5.53
C ARG A 494 31.92 -13.87 -5.20
N GLN A 495 32.40 -13.91 -3.96
CA GLN A 495 33.46 -14.84 -3.54
C GLN A 495 32.95 -16.27 -3.28
N SER A 496 31.77 -16.41 -2.67
CA SER A 496 31.29 -17.69 -2.14
C SER A 496 29.93 -18.15 -2.69
N GLY A 497 29.28 -17.33 -3.52
CA GLY A 497 27.91 -17.58 -4.00
C GLY A 497 26.84 -17.47 -2.90
N ARG A 498 27.21 -17.10 -1.68
CA ARG A 498 26.30 -17.01 -0.52
C ARG A 498 26.59 -15.79 0.33
N VAL A 499 25.56 -15.30 1.00
CA VAL A 499 25.69 -14.23 2.00
C VAL A 499 25.54 -14.85 3.39
N GLN A 500 26.53 -14.64 4.25
CA GLN A 500 26.44 -15.07 5.65
C GLN A 500 25.70 -14.02 6.46
N ARG A 501 24.53 -14.37 7.01
CA ARG A 501 23.79 -13.47 7.90
C ARG A 501 24.26 -13.68 9.33
N GLN A 502 24.78 -12.63 9.94
CA GLN A 502 25.04 -12.63 11.36
C GLN A 502 23.74 -12.36 12.13
N PRO A 503 23.44 -13.13 13.19
CA PRO A 503 22.30 -12.84 14.05
C PRO A 503 22.44 -11.45 14.67
N VAL A 504 21.42 -10.61 14.53
CA VAL A 504 21.38 -9.31 15.20
C VAL A 504 21.29 -9.54 16.72
N LYS A 505 22.43 -9.48 17.41
CA LYS A 505 22.48 -9.60 18.88
C LYS A 505 21.72 -8.43 19.51
N HIS A 506 20.99 -8.70 20.59
CA HIS A 506 20.41 -7.64 21.41
C HIS A 506 21.54 -6.80 22.00
N LYS A 507 21.55 -5.48 21.76
CA LYS A 507 22.15 -4.57 22.76
C LYS A 507 21.26 -4.71 24.00
N THR A 508 21.76 -5.39 25.03
CA THR A 508 21.16 -5.37 26.36
C THR A 508 21.24 -3.94 26.86
N ARG A 509 20.11 -3.22 26.81
CA ARG A 509 20.04 -1.88 27.37
C ARG A 509 19.70 -2.01 28.85
N PRO A 510 20.35 -1.24 29.73
CA PRO A 510 20.09 -1.30 31.17
C PRO A 510 18.67 -0.81 31.52
N VAL A 511 18.05 0.00 30.66
CA VAL A 511 16.73 0.61 30.89
C VAL A 511 15.80 0.33 29.71
N THR A 512 14.53 0.02 30.02
CA THR A 512 13.51 -0.24 29.00
C THR A 512 12.89 1.07 28.47
N LYS A 513 12.45 1.07 27.20
CA LYS A 513 11.72 2.21 26.61
C LYS A 513 10.51 2.62 27.45
N LYS A 514 9.81 1.66 28.05
CA LYS A 514 8.64 1.90 28.91
C LYS A 514 9.00 2.61 30.22
N ALA A 515 10.16 2.30 30.82
CA ALA A 515 10.61 2.97 32.03
C ALA A 515 10.86 4.47 31.79
N LEU A 516 11.55 4.81 30.69
CA LEU A 516 11.77 6.20 30.29
C LEU A 516 10.46 6.95 29.99
N GLN A 517 9.48 6.29 29.34
CA GLN A 517 8.16 6.89 29.11
C GLN A 517 7.39 7.17 30.41
N LEU A 518 7.45 6.26 31.38
CA LEU A 518 6.81 6.45 32.68
C LEU A 518 7.47 7.57 33.48
N GLU A 519 8.80 7.68 33.38
CA GLU A 519 9.55 8.76 34.00
C GLU A 519 9.14 10.14 33.46
N LEU A 520 9.05 10.30 32.14
CA LEU A 520 8.59 11.56 31.55
C LEU A 520 7.16 11.91 31.99
N ARG A 521 6.26 10.92 32.10
CA ARG A 521 4.91 11.13 32.62
C ARG A 521 4.93 11.60 34.07
N GLN A 522 5.77 10.98 34.89
CA GLN A 522 5.90 11.34 36.29
C GLN A 522 6.44 12.77 36.44
N LEU A 523 7.51 13.11 35.71
CA LEU A 523 8.05 14.47 35.70
C LEU A 523 7.03 15.49 35.21
N SER A 524 6.22 15.15 34.21
CA SER A 524 5.16 16.06 33.73
C SER A 524 4.10 16.32 34.79
N LEU A 525 3.70 15.29 35.55
CA LEU A 525 2.77 15.43 36.67
C LEU A 525 3.35 16.28 37.80
N GLU A 526 4.64 16.10 38.12
CA GLU A 526 5.33 16.85 39.17
C GLU A 526 5.55 18.32 38.80
N LEU A 527 5.83 18.60 37.52
CA LEU A 527 6.09 19.96 37.03
C LEU A 527 4.81 20.74 36.68
N GLY A 528 3.68 20.05 36.45
CA GLY A 528 2.45 20.65 35.94
C GLY A 528 2.57 21.17 34.49
N ARG A 529 3.66 20.84 33.80
CA ARG A 529 3.95 21.19 32.40
C ARG A 529 4.70 20.06 31.72
N LEU A 530 4.97 20.20 30.42
CA LEU A 530 5.80 19.23 29.70
C LEU A 530 7.27 19.33 30.18
N PRO A 531 7.93 18.19 30.46
CA PRO A 531 9.33 18.17 30.85
C PRO A 531 10.23 18.51 29.64
N THR A 532 11.24 19.33 29.90
CA THR A 532 12.32 19.70 28.97
C THR A 532 13.54 18.79 29.15
N PRO A 533 14.50 18.76 28.21
CA PRO A 533 15.76 18.04 28.40
C PRO A 533 16.48 18.46 29.69
N GLU A 534 16.43 19.74 30.04
CA GLU A 534 16.99 20.31 31.27
C GLU A 534 16.28 19.75 32.51
N ASP A 535 14.95 19.67 32.52
CA ASP A 535 14.21 19.08 33.64
C ASP A 535 14.60 17.61 33.87
N VAL A 536 14.83 16.85 32.79
CA VAL A 536 15.29 15.46 32.91
C VAL A 536 16.71 15.40 33.45
N LYS A 537 17.60 16.29 33.01
CA LYS A 537 18.97 16.36 33.53
C LYS A 537 19.01 16.68 35.03
N GLU A 538 18.08 17.50 35.51
CA GLU A 538 18.04 17.93 36.91
C GLU A 538 17.25 17.00 37.83
N ARG A 539 16.15 16.42 37.35
CA ARG A 539 15.14 15.77 38.21
C ARG A 539 14.88 14.30 37.86
N SER A 540 15.37 13.81 36.72
CA SER A 540 15.11 12.42 36.35
C SER A 540 16.01 11.44 37.10
N ARG A 541 15.46 10.26 37.36
CA ARG A 541 16.19 9.07 37.81
C ARG A 541 17.11 8.48 36.74
N TYR A 542 16.97 8.90 35.48
CA TYR A 542 17.73 8.39 34.35
C TYR A 542 18.51 9.52 33.67
N ASP A 543 19.73 9.20 33.21
CA ASP A 543 20.56 10.14 32.45
C ASP A 543 19.84 10.58 31.15
N LEU A 544 19.86 11.89 30.86
CA LEU A 544 19.35 12.47 29.62
C LEU A 544 19.88 11.73 28.37
N LYS A 545 21.12 11.26 28.40
CA LYS A 545 21.72 10.50 27.31
C LYS A 545 20.92 9.23 26.96
N LEU A 546 20.35 8.55 27.96
CA LEU A 546 19.50 7.38 27.74
C LEU A 546 18.20 7.74 27.01
N PHE A 547 17.66 8.94 27.23
CA PHE A 547 16.50 9.42 26.50
C PHE A 547 16.87 9.76 25.06
N LEU A 548 17.96 10.49 24.83
CA LEU A 548 18.41 10.87 23.49
C LEU A 548 18.89 9.67 22.65
N GLU A 549 19.41 8.61 23.28
CA GLU A 549 19.72 7.34 22.60
C GLU A 549 18.48 6.48 22.30
N MET A 550 17.40 6.66 23.07
CA MET A 550 16.16 5.88 22.92
C MET A 550 15.14 6.55 22.01
N PHE A 551 15.14 7.88 21.95
CA PHE A 551 14.21 8.71 21.22
C PHE A 551 15.00 9.68 20.33
N PRO A 552 14.78 9.68 18.99
CA PRO A 552 15.58 10.50 18.07
C PRO A 552 15.49 12.01 18.33
N THR A 553 14.36 12.48 18.86
CA THR A 553 14.14 13.89 19.25
C THR A 553 13.40 13.97 20.57
N TRP A 554 13.47 15.13 21.24
CA TRP A 554 12.74 15.36 22.48
C TRP A 554 11.22 15.31 22.30
N GLY A 555 10.73 15.88 21.20
CA GLY A 555 9.31 15.79 20.82
C GLY A 555 8.85 14.33 20.71
N LYS A 556 9.66 13.45 20.10
CA LYS A 556 9.36 12.00 20.03
C LYS A 556 9.37 11.34 21.42
N ALA A 557 10.23 11.77 22.34
CA ALA A 557 10.23 11.28 23.72
C ALA A 557 8.91 11.59 24.44
N LEU A 558 8.43 12.84 24.32
CA LEU A 558 7.15 13.30 24.88
C LEU A 558 5.95 12.59 24.23
N LYS A 559 5.90 12.53 22.90
CA LYS A 559 4.86 11.83 22.11
C LYS A 559 4.80 10.35 22.48
N ALA A 560 5.95 9.68 22.61
CA ALA A 560 6.03 8.29 23.05
C ALA A 560 5.54 8.09 24.50
N ALA A 561 5.74 9.09 25.36
CA ALA A 561 5.16 9.15 26.69
C ALA A 561 3.67 9.55 26.68
N LYS A 562 3.04 9.81 25.53
CA LYS A 562 1.65 10.33 25.40
C LYS A 562 1.45 11.65 26.15
N LEU A 563 2.46 12.51 26.10
CA LEU A 563 2.41 13.87 26.60
C LEU A 563 2.32 14.78 25.38
N GLU A 564 1.21 15.50 25.25
CA GLU A 564 0.95 16.38 24.11
C GLU A 564 0.99 17.84 24.55
N ILE A 565 1.56 18.70 23.71
CA ILE A 565 1.37 20.15 23.79
C ILE A 565 -0.08 20.37 23.35
N GLN A 566 -0.93 20.92 24.21
CA GLN A 566 -2.17 21.53 23.71
C GLN A 566 -1.75 22.72 22.85
N SER A 567 -1.66 22.51 21.54
CA SER A 567 -1.67 23.61 20.58
C SER A 567 -3.05 24.25 20.67
N GLY A 568 -3.11 25.36 21.41
CA GLY A 568 -4.28 26.23 21.50
C GLY A 568 -4.56 26.93 20.18
#